data_AF-A0A161ZFR4-F1
#
_entry.id   AF-A0A161ZFR4-F1
#
_cell.length_a   1.000
_cell.length_b   1.000
_cell.length_c   1.000
_cell.angle_alpha   90.00
_cell.angle_beta   90.00
_cell.angle_gamma   90.00
#
_symmetry.space_group_name_H-M   'P 1'
#
loop_
_entity.id
_entity.type
_entity.pdbx_description
1 polymer ?
#
loop_
_entity_poly.entity_id
_entity_poly.type
_entity_poly.pdbx_seq_one_letter_code
_entity_poly.pdbx_strand_id
1 'polypeptide(L)' 'MKHISHDLGGLVSVTEVVPMTPDEFRAVMAARGWDALMLSQRWGMSKRRVQQIVADTDRPRYYDDGLRGLPEIVLR' A
#
# COMPACT_ATOMS: atom_id res chain seq x y z
N MET A 1 12.27 -13.24 -6.66
CA MET A 1 11.22 -13.83 -7.54
C MET A 1 11.75 -13.88 -8.97
N LYS A 2 11.36 -14.86 -9.79
CA LYS A 2 11.76 -14.90 -11.21
C LYS A 2 11.01 -13.80 -11.97
N HIS A 3 11.76 -12.88 -12.58
CA HIS A 3 11.24 -11.79 -13.39
C HIS A 3 10.78 -12.34 -14.74
N ILE A 4 9.49 -12.21 -15.04
CA ILE A 4 8.92 -12.62 -16.32
C ILE A 4 8.36 -11.37 -16.98
N SER A 5 9.17 -10.73 -17.84
CA SER A 5 8.70 -9.67 -18.73
C SER A 5 8.05 -10.34 -19.94
N HIS A 6 6.73 -10.24 -20.07
CA HIS A 6 6.03 -10.66 -21.29
C HIS A 6 5.84 -9.43 -22.18
N ASP A 7 6.56 -9.41 -23.30
CA ASP A 7 6.37 -8.41 -24.35
C ASP A 7 5.09 -8.74 -25.15
N LEU A 8 4.07 -7.91 -24.99
CA LEU A 8 2.82 -7.95 -25.77
C LEU A 8 2.87 -6.83 -26.81
N GLY A 9 3.59 -7.07 -27.90
CA GLY A 9 3.44 -6.34 -29.16
C GLY A 9 3.40 -4.81 -29.06
N GLY A 10 4.56 -4.17 -28.94
CA GLY A 10 4.86 -2.90 -29.62
C GLY A 10 4.18 -1.60 -29.16
N LEU A 11 3.22 -1.59 -28.24
CA LEU A 11 2.58 -0.32 -27.78
C LEU A 11 2.34 -0.19 -26.27
N VAL A 12 2.70 -1.19 -25.45
CA VAL A 12 2.47 -1.13 -24.01
C VAL A 12 3.74 -1.48 -23.24
N SER A 13 4.37 -0.47 -22.63
CA SER A 13 5.39 -0.70 -21.60
C SER A 13 4.71 -1.01 -20.28
N VAL A 14 4.79 -2.26 -19.82
CA VAL A 14 4.42 -2.59 -18.43
C VAL A 14 5.50 -2.00 -17.52
N THR A 15 5.20 -0.87 -16.89
CA THR A 15 6.09 -0.31 -15.86
C THR A 15 5.84 -1.09 -14.57
N GLU A 16 6.84 -1.81 -14.08
CA GLU A 16 6.78 -2.37 -12.72
C GLU A 16 6.68 -1.21 -11.74
N VAL A 17 5.61 -1.16 -10.95
CA VAL A 17 5.47 -0.12 -9.94
C VAL A 17 5.92 -0.65 -8.60
N VAL A 18 6.92 0.03 -8.07
CA VAL A 18 7.60 -0.24 -6.82
C VAL A 18 6.62 0.04 -5.66
N PRO A 19 6.60 -0.79 -4.60
CA PRO A 19 5.87 -0.45 -3.38
C PRO A 19 6.29 0.93 -2.87
N MET A 20 5.35 1.67 -2.29
CA MET A 20 5.68 2.95 -1.64
C MET A 20 6.80 2.73 -0.61
N THR A 21 7.61 3.74 -0.36
CA THR A 21 8.48 3.72 0.83
C THR A 21 7.63 3.72 2.10
N PRO A 22 8.17 3.30 3.26
CA PRO A 22 7.48 3.41 4.53
C PRO A 22 6.97 4.84 4.84
N ASP A 23 7.72 5.86 4.43
CA ASP A 23 7.34 7.26 4.65
C ASP A 23 6.22 7.71 3.71
N GLU A 24 6.25 7.30 2.45
CA GLU A 24 5.14 7.53 1.51
C GLU A 24 3.86 6.85 1.97
N PHE A 25 3.94 5.60 2.45
CA PHE A 25 2.78 4.90 2.99
C PHE A 25 2.19 5.65 4.19
N ARG A 26 3.05 6.10 5.12
CA ARG A 26 2.63 6.91 6.27
C ARG A 26 2.00 8.23 5.85
N ALA A 27 2.57 8.90 4.85
CA ALA A 27 2.06 10.16 4.33
C ALA A 27 0.67 10.00 3.70
N VAL A 28 0.48 8.98 2.85
CA VAL A 28 -0.82 8.67 2.25
C VAL A 28 -1.84 8.28 3.33
N MET A 29 -1.44 7.47 4.31
CA MET A 29 -2.31 7.08 5.41
C MET A 29 -2.79 8.30 6.21
N ALA A 30 -1.85 9.16 6.63
CA ALA A 30 -2.16 10.36 7.41
C ALA A 30 -2.98 11.39 6.62
N ALA A 31 -2.65 11.63 5.34
CA ALA A 31 -3.38 12.56 4.48
C ALA A 31 -4.86 12.19 4.31
N ARG A 32 -5.18 10.91 4.47
CA ARG A 32 -6.55 10.37 4.35
C ARG A 32 -7.25 10.22 5.70
N GLY A 33 -6.64 10.72 6.78
CA GLY A 33 -7.16 10.65 8.14
C GLY A 33 -7.07 9.26 8.79
N TRP A 34 -6.30 8.35 8.22
CA TRP A 34 -6.10 7.01 8.78
C TRP A 34 -4.89 6.97 9.71
N ASP A 35 -4.97 6.08 10.69
CA ASP A 35 -3.82 5.66 11.49
C ASP A 35 -3.69 4.13 11.52
N ALA A 36 -2.60 3.64 12.10
CA ALA A 36 -2.34 2.20 12.17
C ALA A 36 -3.36 1.43 13.04
N LEU A 37 -4.02 2.09 14.00
CA LEU A 37 -5.07 1.47 14.80
C LEU A 37 -6.34 1.28 13.97
N MET A 38 -6.76 2.30 13.22
CA MET A 38 -7.91 2.24 12.33
C MET A 38 -7.70 1.21 11.21
N LEU A 39 -6.51 1.15 10.62
CA LEU A 39 -6.15 0.10 9.66
C LEU A 39 -6.24 -1.30 10.28
N SER A 40 -5.78 -1.45 11.53
CA SER A 40 -5.81 -2.74 12.22
C SER A 40 -7.23 -3.26 12.39
N GLN A 41 -8.16 -2.37 12.76
CA GLN A 41 -9.58 -2.69 12.88
C GLN A 41 -10.19 -3.02 11.51
N ARG A 42 -9.90 -2.20 10.49
CA ARG A 42 -10.48 -2.36 9.14
C ARG A 42 -9.98 -3.61 8.42
N TRP A 43 -8.71 -3.94 8.55
CA TRP A 43 -8.11 -5.11 7.90
C TRP A 43 -8.17 -6.38 8.76
N GLY A 44 -8.75 -6.32 9.96
CA GLY A 44 -8.93 -7.48 10.83
C GLY A 44 -7.62 -8.09 11.29
N MET A 45 -6.61 -7.28 11.63
CA MET A 45 -5.28 -7.73 12.06
C MET A 45 -4.76 -6.92 13.24
N SER A 46 -3.66 -7.36 13.85
CA SER A 46 -3.07 -6.60 14.97
C SER A 46 -2.42 -5.29 14.50
N LYS A 47 -2.44 -4.26 15.35
CA LYS A 47 -1.71 -3.00 15.10
C LYS A 47 -0.21 -3.24 14.82
N ARG A 48 0.39 -4.23 15.50
CA ARG A 48 1.77 -4.66 15.23
C ARG A 48 1.94 -5.17 13.80
N ARG A 49 1.01 -6.00 13.29
CA ARG A 49 1.07 -6.49 11.91
C ARG A 49 0.97 -5.34 10.90
N VAL A 50 0.11 -4.36 11.15
CA VAL A 50 0.05 -3.15 10.33
C VAL A 50 1.39 -2.42 10.33
N GLN A 51 2.01 -2.19 11.49
CA GLN A 51 3.31 -1.53 11.57
C GLN A 51 4.42 -2.29 10.82
N GLN A 52 4.41 -3.62 10.88
CA GLN A 52 5.33 -4.46 10.09
C GLN A 52 5.11 -4.29 8.59
N ILE A 53 3.84 -4.27 8.13
CA ILE A 53 3.52 -3.98 6.73
C ILE A 53 4.04 -2.60 6.33
N VAL A 54 3.79 -1.57 7.13
CA VAL A 54 4.25 -0.20 6.85
C VAL A 54 5.78 -0.12 6.76
N ALA A 55 6.51 -0.85 7.61
CA ALA A 55 7.98 -0.84 7.64
C ALA A 55 8.63 -1.67 6.54
N ASP A 56 7.90 -2.61 5.94
CA ASP A 56 8.39 -3.54 4.93
C ASP A 56 8.48 -2.84 3.55
N THR A 57 9.72 -2.67 3.07
CA THR A 57 10.03 -2.07 1.76
C THR A 57 9.76 -3.01 0.58
N ASP A 58 9.59 -4.30 0.85
CA ASP A 58 9.26 -5.34 -0.14
C ASP A 58 7.84 -5.89 0.08
N ARG A 59 6.98 -5.09 0.74
CA ARG A 59 5.63 -5.52 1.08
C ARG A 59 4.81 -5.83 -0.19
N PRO A 60 3.88 -6.80 -0.10
CA PRO A 60 2.95 -7.07 -1.19
C PRO A 60 2.14 -5.84 -1.59
N ARG A 61 2.04 -5.63 -2.91
CA ARG A 61 1.43 -4.44 -3.50
C ARG A 61 -0.03 -4.20 -3.13
N TYR A 62 -0.78 -5.27 -2.88
CA TYR A 62 -2.19 -5.15 -2.50
C TYR A 62 -2.40 -4.38 -1.19
N TYR A 63 -1.37 -4.20 -0.35
CA TYR A 63 -1.46 -3.33 0.82
C TYR A 63 -1.45 -1.85 0.46
N ASP A 64 -0.65 -1.46 -0.54
CA ASP A 64 -0.65 -0.09 -1.07
C ASP A 64 -1.98 0.20 -1.78
N ASP A 65 -2.49 -0.76 -2.56
CA ASP A 65 -3.79 -0.65 -3.21
C ASP A 65 -4.92 -0.61 -2.18
N GLY A 66 -4.83 -1.44 -1.14
CA GLY A 66 -5.74 -1.44 0.00
C GLY A 66 -5.76 -0.10 0.73
N LEU A 67 -4.59 0.54 0.90
CA LEU A 67 -4.48 1.88 1.49
C LEU A 67 -5.09 2.95 0.58
N ARG A 68 -4.84 2.91 -0.74
CA ARG A 68 -5.42 3.86 -1.72
C ARG A 68 -6.93 3.69 -1.86
N GLY A 69 -7.45 2.48 -1.67
CA GLY A 69 -8.88 2.16 -1.76
C GLY A 69 -9.72 2.50 -0.52
N LEU A 70 -9.12 2.97 0.58
CA LEU A 70 -9.89 3.38 1.77
C LEU A 70 -10.78 4.61 1.48
N PRO A 71 -11.84 4.88 2.24
CA PRO A 71 -12.50 6.19 2.20
C PRO A 71 -11.63 7.25 2.90
N GLU A 72 -11.83 8.54 2.60
CA GLU A 72 -11.21 9.63 3.36
C GLU A 72 -11.98 9.87 4.65
N ILE A 73 -11.27 9.93 5.78
CA ILE A 73 -11.85 10.26 7.08
C ILE A 73 -11.80 11.77 7.24
N VAL A 74 -12.92 12.44 6.95
CA VAL A 74 -13.11 13.88 7.17
C VAL A 74 -13.82 14.08 8.51
N LEU A 75 -13.12 14.63 9.50
CA LEU A 75 -13.77 15.11 10.72
C LEU A 75 -14.62 16.33 10.34
N ARG A 76 -15.93 16.24 10.59
CA ARG A 76 -16.90 17.34 10.45
C ARG A 76 -17.37 17.82 11.81
#